data_AF-A0A178J3L2-F1
#
_entry.id   AF-A0A178J3L2-F1
#
_cell.length_a   1.000
_cell.length_b   1.000
_cell.length_c   1.000
_cell.angle_alpha   90.00
_cell.angle_beta   90.00
_cell.angle_gamma   90.00
#
_symmetry.space_group_name_H-M   'P 1'
#
loop_
_entity.id
_entity.type
_entity.pdbx_description
1 polymer ?
#
loop_
_entity_poly.entity_id
_entity_poly.type
_entity_poly.pdbx_seq_one_letter_code
_entity_poly.pdbx_strand_id
1 'polypeptide(L)'
;MLEENSNKQLHVSQSEDRLLANIYKNKLIRCGVSKRDAERLATNKTIDELKKVCSELKQSIAYEPTCSNSESNETSKVAITSSSNGTCRVWSIRPTGKHRHLSCSRKRTKVDKALSNSQTISSDNDPLKHLGYLDDELKEARLEGLIESYLNHNRHGQEREQETH
;
A
#
# COMPACT_ATOMS: atom_id res chain seq x y z
N MET A 1 -55.37 -13.17 4.15
CA MET A 1 -54.44 -12.78 5.22
C MET A 1 -53.12 -13.48 4.94
N LEU A 2 -52.16 -12.77 4.37
CA LEU A 2 -50.81 -13.26 4.08
C LEU A 2 -49.85 -12.34 4.85
N GLU A 3 -49.36 -12.80 5.99
CA GLU A 3 -48.20 -12.18 6.64
C GLU A 3 -46.97 -13.02 6.28
N GLU A 4 -46.17 -12.54 5.33
CA GLU A 4 -44.89 -13.13 5.00
C GLU A 4 -43.74 -12.26 5.54
N ASN A 5 -43.05 -12.82 6.54
CA ASN A 5 -41.59 -12.94 6.63
C ASN A 5 -40.75 -11.68 6.39
N SER A 6 -40.65 -10.83 7.42
CA SER A 6 -39.57 -9.84 7.56
C SER A 6 -38.59 -10.28 8.65
N ASN A 7 -37.66 -11.20 8.34
CA ASN A 7 -36.69 -11.68 9.35
C ASN A 7 -35.34 -12.16 8.78
N LYS A 8 -34.69 -11.38 7.89
CA LYS A 8 -33.39 -11.75 7.28
C LYS A 8 -32.32 -10.63 7.20
N GLN A 9 -32.37 -9.58 8.01
CA GLN A 9 -31.39 -8.46 7.90
C GLN A 9 -30.49 -8.20 9.12
N LEU A 10 -30.48 -9.05 10.15
CA LEU A 10 -29.77 -8.73 11.41
C LEU A 10 -28.34 -9.26 11.54
N HIS A 11 -27.83 -10.08 10.60
CA HIS A 11 -26.55 -10.80 10.79
C HIS A 11 -25.34 -10.22 10.03
N VAL A 12 -25.52 -9.21 9.18
CA VAL A 12 -24.43 -8.64 8.35
C VAL A 12 -23.63 -7.55 9.10
N SER A 13 -24.24 -6.84 10.05
CA SER A 13 -23.63 -5.68 10.71
C SER A 13 -22.42 -6.00 11.60
N GLN A 14 -22.42 -7.15 12.29
CA GLN A 14 -21.38 -7.45 13.28
C GLN A 14 -19.99 -7.71 12.68
N SER A 15 -19.91 -8.26 11.47
CA SER A 15 -18.62 -8.51 10.81
C SER A 15 -18.01 -7.22 10.26
N GLU A 16 -18.85 -6.35 9.68
CA GLU A 16 -18.45 -5.05 9.15
C GLU A 16 -17.98 -4.10 10.27
N ASP A 17 -18.71 -4.04 11.39
CA ASP A 17 -18.33 -3.21 12.53
C ASP A 17 -16.99 -3.65 13.13
N ARG A 18 -16.76 -4.96 13.21
CA ARG A 18 -15.49 -5.52 13.68
C ARG A 18 -14.34 -5.19 12.74
N LEU A 19 -14.57 -5.21 11.43
CA LEU A 19 -13.57 -4.81 10.44
C LEU A 19 -13.26 -3.32 10.56
N LEU A 20 -14.28 -2.47 10.66
CA LEU A 20 -14.14 -1.03 10.82
C LEU A 20 -13.37 -0.69 12.11
N ALA A 21 -13.69 -1.32 13.23
CA ALA A 21 -12.96 -1.14 14.49
C ALA A 21 -11.46 -1.47 14.33
N ASN A 22 -11.12 -2.55 13.61
CA ASN A 22 -9.73 -2.91 13.31
C ASN A 22 -9.02 -1.89 12.40
N ILE A 23 -9.73 -1.33 11.41
CA ILE A 23 -9.20 -0.28 10.55
C ILE A 23 -8.85 0.97 11.38
N TYR A 24 -9.75 1.40 12.28
CA TYR A 24 -9.51 2.55 13.15
C TYR A 24 -8.42 2.29 14.18
N LYS A 25 -8.35 1.08 14.77
CA LYS A 25 -7.22 0.66 15.61
C LYS A 25 -5.88 0.87 14.91
N ASN A 26 -5.75 0.38 13.68
CA ASN A 26 -4.52 0.53 12.91
C ASN A 26 -4.23 2.01 12.57
N LYS A 27 -5.27 2.82 12.36
CA LYS A 27 -5.14 4.26 12.13
C LYS A 27 -4.61 4.98 13.38
N LEU A 28 -5.11 4.65 14.57
CA LEU A 28 -4.63 5.19 15.84
C LEU A 28 -3.15 4.87 16.07
N ILE A 29 -2.72 3.62 15.80
CA ILE A 29 -1.31 3.21 15.92
C ILE A 29 -0.42 4.04 14.98
N ARG A 30 -0.87 4.31 13.75
CA ARG A 30 -0.15 5.18 12.80
C ARG A 30 -0.08 6.64 13.26
N CYS A 31 -1.04 7.09 14.05
CA CYS A 31 -1.03 8.40 14.71
C CYS A 31 -0.19 8.42 16.00
N GLY A 32 0.58 7.35 16.30
CA GLY A 32 1.49 7.30 17.45
C GLY A 32 0.87 6.79 18.75
N VAL A 33 -0.40 6.37 18.74
CA VAL A 33 -1.03 5.76 19.93
C VAL A 33 -0.43 4.38 20.20
N SER A 34 -0.17 4.07 21.47
CA SER A 34 0.36 2.76 21.85
C SER A 34 -0.58 1.63 21.42
N LYS A 35 -0.03 0.46 21.07
CA LYS A 35 -0.85 -0.69 20.64
C LYS A 35 -1.90 -1.08 21.70
N ARG A 36 -1.51 -1.02 22.98
CA ARG A 36 -2.39 -1.35 24.12
C ARG A 36 -3.54 -0.36 24.24
N ASP A 37 -3.27 0.93 24.07
CA ASP A 37 -4.30 1.96 24.18
C ASP A 37 -5.21 1.98 22.95
N ALA A 38 -4.65 1.73 21.75
CA ALA A 38 -5.44 1.56 20.54
C ALA A 38 -6.40 0.36 20.63
N GLU A 39 -5.97 -0.74 21.27
CA GLU A 39 -6.82 -1.89 21.56
C GLU A 39 -7.95 -1.55 22.53
N ARG A 40 -7.63 -0.89 23.65
CA ARG A 40 -8.64 -0.43 24.62
C ARG A 40 -9.65 0.53 24.00
N LEU A 41 -9.20 1.46 23.16
CA LEU A 41 -10.08 2.39 22.46
C LEU A 41 -11.01 1.64 21.49
N ALA A 42 -10.50 0.65 20.76
CA ALA A 42 -11.30 -0.13 19.82
C ALA A 42 -12.35 -1.03 20.50
N THR A 43 -12.13 -1.46 21.75
CA THR A 43 -13.12 -2.25 22.51
C THR A 43 -14.15 -1.39 23.22
N ASN A 44 -13.77 -0.18 23.64
CA ASN A 44 -14.59 0.62 24.56
C ASN A 44 -15.38 1.74 23.86
N LYS A 45 -15.03 2.09 22.61
CA LYS A 45 -15.63 3.22 21.89
C LYS A 45 -16.39 2.75 20.64
N THR A 46 -17.41 3.52 20.28
CA THR A 46 -18.13 3.32 19.02
C THR A 46 -17.29 3.74 17.82
N ILE A 47 -17.65 3.28 16.62
CA ILE A 47 -16.92 3.60 15.38
C ILE A 47 -16.87 5.12 15.15
N ASP A 48 -17.93 5.86 15.46
CA ASP A 48 -17.99 7.30 15.26
C ASP A 48 -17.12 8.08 16.26
N GLU A 49 -17.00 7.57 17.49
CA GLU A 49 -16.04 8.12 18.45
C GLU A 49 -14.59 7.86 18.02
N LEU A 50 -14.29 6.67 17.49
CA LEU A 50 -12.97 6.34 16.95
C LEU A 50 -12.60 7.24 15.76
N LYS A 51 -13.57 7.55 14.89
CA LYS A 51 -13.40 8.54 13.81
C LYS A 51 -13.02 9.90 14.37
N LYS A 52 -13.74 10.38 15.40
CA LYS A 52 -13.48 11.68 16.03
C LYS A 52 -12.07 11.74 16.63
N VAL A 53 -11.68 10.75 17.42
CA VAL A 53 -10.33 10.66 18.01
C VAL A 53 -9.25 10.63 16.94
N CYS A 54 -9.44 9.87 15.85
CA CYS A 54 -8.48 9.86 14.75
C CYS A 54 -8.35 11.22 14.06
N SER A 55 -9.44 11.97 13.91
CA SER A 55 -9.43 13.29 13.29
C SER A 55 -8.72 14.31 14.18
N GLU A 56 -8.99 14.30 15.49
CA GLU A 56 -8.33 15.16 16.47
C GLU A 56 -6.82 14.88 16.52
N LEU A 57 -6.41 13.61 16.59
CA LEU A 57 -5.00 13.22 16.54
C LEU A 57 -4.32 13.61 15.22
N LYS A 58 -5.04 13.49 14.10
CA LYS A 58 -4.50 13.91 12.80
C LYS A 58 -4.30 15.42 12.75
N GLN A 59 -5.21 16.20 13.35
CA GLN A 59 -5.09 17.66 13.44
C GLN A 59 -3.94 18.07 14.37
N SER A 60 -3.76 17.40 15.51
CA SER A 60 -2.64 17.71 16.40
C SER A 60 -1.28 17.38 15.78
N ILE A 61 -1.20 16.31 14.98
CA ILE A 61 0.02 15.98 14.22
C ILE A 61 0.24 16.96 13.06
N ALA A 62 -0.81 17.38 12.37
CA ALA A 62 -0.70 18.30 11.23
C ALA A 62 -0.35 19.74 11.64
N TYR A 63 -0.59 20.12 12.90
CA TYR A 63 -0.36 21.48 13.39
C TYR A 63 1.01 21.69 14.07
N GLU A 64 1.83 20.64 14.15
CA GLU A 64 3.24 20.77 14.48
C GLU A 64 4.05 20.65 13.17
N PRO A 65 4.19 21.72 12.36
CA PRO A 65 5.35 21.77 11.48
C PRO A 65 6.54 21.63 12.44
N THR A 66 7.32 20.58 12.27
CA THR A 66 8.47 20.28 13.12
C THR A 66 9.56 21.32 12.88
N CYS A 67 9.30 22.56 13.25
CA CYS A 67 10.29 23.55 13.65
C CYS A 67 10.54 23.29 15.13
N SER A 68 11.12 22.14 15.44
CA SER A 68 11.80 21.98 16.72
C SER A 68 12.85 23.07 16.77
N ASN A 69 12.67 24.02 17.69
CA ASN A 69 13.63 25.04 18.08
C ASN A 69 14.88 24.37 18.69
N SER A 70 15.63 23.60 17.90
CA SER A 70 17.05 23.44 18.14
C SER A 70 17.71 24.61 17.44
N GLU A 71 18.19 25.58 18.22
CA GLU A 71 19.20 26.52 17.77
C GLU A 71 20.39 25.72 17.24
N SER A 72 20.40 25.47 15.94
CA SER A 72 21.61 25.27 15.18
C SER A 72 21.57 26.29 14.07
N ASN A 73 22.42 27.32 14.22
CA ASN A 73 22.77 28.25 13.16
C ASN A 73 23.45 27.50 12.00
N GLU A 74 22.70 26.69 11.27
CA GLU A 74 23.12 26.13 10.00
C GLU A 74 22.01 26.39 9.00
N THR A 75 22.07 27.59 8.41
CA THR A 75 21.33 27.98 7.23
C THR A 75 21.34 26.81 6.24
N SER A 76 20.18 26.17 6.03
CA SER A 76 20.02 25.12 5.03
C SER A 76 20.37 25.72 3.66
N LYS A 77 21.60 25.47 3.19
CA LYS A 77 22.07 26.01 1.91
C LYS A 77 21.33 25.28 0.79
N VAL A 78 20.56 26.02 0.00
CA VAL A 78 19.93 25.49 -1.20
C VAL A 78 20.80 25.89 -2.40
N ALA A 79 21.26 24.92 -3.18
CA ALA A 79 21.93 25.18 -4.45
C ALA A 79 20.92 25.11 -5.58
N ILE A 80 20.88 26.15 -6.41
CA ILE A 80 20.06 26.17 -7.62
C ILE A 80 21.02 26.15 -8.81
N THR A 81 20.87 25.15 -9.66
CA THR A 81 21.59 25.06 -10.93
C THR A 81 20.59 25.30 -12.05
N SER A 82 20.70 26.43 -12.74
CA SER A 82 19.96 26.70 -13.97
C SER A 82 20.78 26.26 -15.18
N SER A 83 20.12 25.63 -16.14
CA SER A 83 20.68 25.18 -17.40
C SER A 83 20.13 26.05 -18.53
N SER A 84 20.92 26.25 -19.60
CA SER A 84 20.55 27.08 -20.76
C SER A 84 19.34 26.54 -21.53
N ASN A 85 18.92 25.30 -21.28
CA ASN A 85 17.72 24.68 -21.83
C ASN A 85 16.41 25.08 -21.09
N GLY A 86 16.44 26.12 -20.26
CA GLY A 86 15.26 26.61 -19.53
C GLY A 86 14.85 25.76 -18.34
N THR A 87 15.66 24.79 -17.93
CA THR A 87 15.39 23.97 -16.74
C THR A 87 16.25 24.43 -15.57
N CYS A 88 15.67 24.44 -14.36
CA CYS A 88 16.42 24.62 -13.12
C CYS A 88 16.28 23.38 -12.25
N ARG A 89 17.35 23.05 -11.53
CA ARG A 89 17.37 22.00 -10.52
C ARG A 89 17.72 22.63 -9.17
N VAL A 90 16.93 22.29 -8.17
CA VAL A 90 17.08 22.78 -6.80
C VAL A 90 17.59 21.62 -5.94
N TRP A 91 18.71 21.82 -5.28
CA TRP A 91 19.38 20.83 -4.42
C TRP A 91 19.43 21.34 -2.98
N SER A 92 18.96 20.55 -2.02
CA SER A 92 19.24 20.83 -0.61
C SER A 92 20.67 20.41 -0.27
N ILE A 93 21.56 21.36 0.02
CA ILE A 93 22.89 21.07 0.54
C ILE A 93 22.74 20.82 2.04
N ARG A 94 22.86 19.55 2.45
CA ARG A 94 22.82 19.18 3.86
C ARG A 94 24.22 19.36 4.47
N PRO A 95 24.34 20.05 5.62
CA PRO A 95 25.63 20.46 6.17
C PRO A 95 26.51 19.31 6.70
N THR A 96 25.96 18.14 7.08
CA THR A 96 26.77 17.08 7.71
C THR A 96 26.61 15.68 7.09
N GLY A 97 27.73 14.98 6.90
CA GLY A 97 27.80 13.60 6.39
C GLY A 97 27.28 12.52 7.34
N LYS A 98 26.89 12.88 8.58
CA LYS A 98 26.37 11.96 9.60
C LYS A 98 24.89 11.59 9.41
N HIS A 99 24.14 12.33 8.59
CA HIS A 99 22.75 11.98 8.22
C HIS A 99 22.64 10.91 7.13
N ARG A 100 23.73 10.17 6.85
CA ARG A 100 23.80 9.15 5.80
C ARG A 100 23.11 7.82 6.10
N HIS A 101 22.35 7.70 7.19
CA HIS A 101 21.62 6.49 7.50
C HIS A 101 20.10 6.69 7.39
N LEU A 102 19.63 7.17 6.23
CA LEU A 102 18.39 6.59 5.72
C LEU A 102 18.74 5.14 5.38
N SER A 103 18.08 4.20 6.04
CA SER A 103 18.35 2.77 6.00
C SER A 103 18.13 2.17 4.62
N CYS A 104 19.08 2.40 3.71
CA CYS A 104 19.26 1.61 2.49
C CYS A 104 19.59 0.14 2.82
N SER A 105 19.90 -0.18 4.10
CA SER A 105 20.20 -1.55 4.56
C SER A 105 18.97 -2.38 4.91
N ARG A 106 17.75 -1.82 4.91
CA ARG A 106 16.58 -2.68 4.81
C ARG A 106 16.61 -3.23 3.39
N LYS A 107 17.04 -4.49 3.24
CA LYS A 107 16.93 -5.21 1.98
C LYS A 107 15.54 -4.92 1.42
N ARG A 108 15.45 -4.12 0.36
CA ARG A 108 14.19 -3.94 -0.37
C ARG A 108 13.98 -5.21 -1.16
N THR A 109 13.84 -6.34 -0.47
CA THR A 109 13.70 -7.66 -1.07
C THR A 109 12.56 -7.70 -2.07
N LYS A 110 11.53 -6.86 -1.89
CA LYS A 110 10.44 -6.73 -2.86
C LYS A 110 10.78 -5.89 -4.10
N VAL A 111 11.57 -4.81 -3.96
CA VAL A 111 11.97 -3.99 -5.12
C VAL A 111 13.07 -4.67 -5.90
N ASP A 112 14.07 -5.21 -5.23
CA ASP A 112 15.17 -5.92 -5.88
C ASP A 112 14.67 -7.22 -6.54
N LYS A 113 13.72 -7.94 -5.90
CA LYS A 113 13.04 -9.09 -6.53
C LYS A 113 12.14 -8.68 -7.70
N ALA A 114 11.49 -7.52 -7.63
CA ALA A 114 10.72 -7.01 -8.76
C ALA A 114 11.64 -6.64 -9.92
N LEU A 115 12.79 -6.00 -9.65
CA LEU A 115 13.78 -5.64 -10.66
C LEU A 115 14.43 -6.87 -11.27
N SER A 116 14.82 -7.87 -10.47
CA SER A 116 15.37 -9.14 -10.98
C SER A 116 14.35 -9.91 -11.81
N ASN A 117 13.09 -9.97 -11.36
CA ASN A 117 12.01 -10.62 -12.11
C ASN A 117 11.69 -9.86 -13.41
N SER A 118 11.81 -8.53 -13.43
CA SER A 118 11.63 -7.74 -14.66
C SER A 118 12.79 -7.92 -15.64
N GLN A 119 14.02 -8.13 -15.16
CA GLN A 119 15.18 -8.40 -16.02
C GLN A 119 15.15 -9.80 -16.66
N THR A 120 14.44 -10.76 -16.06
CA THR A 120 14.24 -12.09 -16.64
C THR A 120 13.16 -12.14 -17.73
N ILE A 121 12.36 -11.10 -17.88
CA ILE A 121 11.41 -11.02 -19.00
C ILE A 121 12.21 -10.46 -20.18
N SER A 122 12.65 -11.36 -21.08
CA SER A 122 13.19 -10.98 -22.37
C SER A 122 12.27 -9.94 -23.02
N SER A 123 12.83 -8.90 -23.65
CA SER A 123 12.06 -7.85 -24.31
C SER A 123 11.06 -8.40 -25.35
N ASP A 124 11.27 -9.64 -25.80
CA ASP A 124 10.44 -10.35 -26.77
C ASP A 124 9.19 -10.98 -26.15
N ASN A 125 9.11 -11.04 -24.81
CA ASN A 125 7.95 -11.53 -24.06
C ASN A 125 7.17 -10.41 -23.36
N ASP A 126 7.51 -9.14 -23.60
CA ASP A 126 6.77 -8.01 -23.04
C ASP A 126 5.38 -7.90 -23.70
N PRO A 127 4.27 -8.18 -22.96
CA PRO A 127 2.93 -8.14 -23.52
C PRO A 127 2.50 -6.73 -23.96
N LEU A 128 3.15 -5.68 -23.46
CA LEU A 128 2.84 -4.30 -23.78
C LEU A 128 3.56 -3.79 -25.03
N LYS A 129 4.63 -4.47 -25.45
CA LYS A 129 5.44 -4.07 -26.60
C LYS A 129 4.73 -4.31 -27.95
N HIS A 130 3.76 -5.22 -27.98
CA HIS A 130 3.00 -5.59 -29.19
C HIS A 130 1.60 -4.95 -29.27
N LEU A 131 1.26 -4.01 -28.37
CA LEU A 131 -0.07 -3.37 -28.34
C LEU A 131 -0.43 -2.55 -29.59
N GLY A 132 0.47 -2.41 -30.55
CA GLY A 132 0.20 -1.71 -31.82
C GLY A 132 -0.46 -2.57 -32.90
N TYR A 133 -0.04 -3.83 -33.06
CA TYR A 133 -0.47 -4.69 -34.19
C TYR A 133 -0.27 -6.16 -33.83
N LEU A 134 -1.29 -6.79 -33.26
CA LEU A 134 -1.41 -8.24 -33.28
C LEU A 134 -2.58 -8.55 -34.21
N ASP A 135 -2.35 -9.38 -35.23
CA ASP A 135 -3.43 -9.94 -36.04
C ASP A 135 -4.42 -10.66 -35.12
N ASP A 136 -5.72 -10.57 -35.42
CA ASP A 136 -6.77 -11.04 -34.51
C ASP A 136 -6.65 -12.55 -34.23
N GLU A 137 -6.18 -13.34 -35.20
CA GLU A 137 -5.87 -14.77 -35.03
C GLU A 137 -4.78 -15.02 -33.98
N LEU A 138 -3.76 -14.16 -33.91
CA LEU A 138 -2.68 -14.30 -32.93
C LEU A 138 -3.12 -13.88 -31.52
N LYS A 139 -4.11 -12.98 -31.42
CA LYS A 139 -4.74 -12.63 -30.14
C LYS A 139 -5.58 -13.79 -29.61
N GLU A 140 -6.34 -14.45 -30.47
CA GLU A 140 -7.18 -15.60 -30.11
C GLU A 140 -6.33 -16.78 -29.62
N ALA A 141 -5.31 -17.19 -30.39
CA ALA A 141 -4.41 -18.28 -29.98
C ALA A 141 -3.70 -17.98 -28.64
N ARG A 142 -3.34 -16.71 -28.39
CA ARG A 142 -2.71 -16.30 -27.13
C ARG A 142 -3.70 -16.31 -25.96
N LEU A 143 -4.96 -15.92 -26.21
CA LEU A 143 -6.01 -15.97 -25.20
C LEU A 143 -6.33 -17.41 -24.81
N GLU A 144 -6.40 -18.33 -25.77
CA GLU A 144 -6.61 -19.75 -25.54
C GLU A 144 -5.49 -20.34 -24.65
N GLY A 145 -4.23 -20.04 -24.95
CA GLY A 145 -3.10 -20.49 -24.12
C GLY A 145 -3.13 -19.94 -22.68
N LEU A 146 -3.60 -18.71 -22.48
CA LEU A 146 -3.79 -18.13 -21.14
C LEU A 146 -4.90 -18.84 -20.35
N ILE A 147 -6.02 -19.15 -21.02
CA ILE A 147 -7.14 -19.89 -20.43
C ILE A 147 -6.69 -21.30 -20.03
N GLU A 148 -5.99 -21.99 -20.92
CA GLU A 148 -5.49 -23.35 -20.67
C GLU A 148 -4.49 -23.39 -19.51
N SER A 149 -3.56 -22.43 -19.44
CA SER A 149 -2.62 -22.32 -18.32
C SER A 149 -3.33 -22.08 -16.98
N TYR A 150 -4.38 -21.26 -16.97
CA TYR A 150 -5.15 -20.98 -15.75
C TYR A 150 -5.93 -22.22 -15.27
N LEU A 151 -6.53 -22.96 -16.19
CA LEU A 151 -7.23 -24.21 -15.87
C LEU A 151 -6.26 -25.29 -15.36
N ASN A 152 -5.09 -25.42 -15.97
CA ASN A 152 -4.08 -26.39 -15.54
C ASN A 152 -3.48 -26.07 -14.16
N HIS A 153 -3.25 -24.79 -13.84
CA HIS A 153 -2.80 -24.40 -12.51
C HIS A 153 -3.84 -24.69 -11.42
N ASN A 154 -5.13 -24.55 -11.72
CA ASN A 154 -6.20 -24.87 -10.76
C ASN A 154 -6.41 -26.38 -10.57
N ARG A 155 -6.13 -27.21 -11.58
CA ARG A 155 -6.17 -28.68 -11.44
C ARG A 155 -5.11 -29.21 -10.47
N HIS A 156 -3.87 -28.74 -10.57
CA HIS A 156 -2.81 -29.14 -9.63
C HIS A 156 -2.99 -28.60 -8.20
N GLY A 157 -3.79 -27.56 -8.03
CA GLY A 157 -4.18 -27.09 -6.68
C GLY A 157 -5.13 -28.06 -5.97
N GLN A 158 -5.99 -28.77 -6.69
CA GLN A 158 -6.97 -29.70 -6.12
C GLN A 158 -6.40 -31.08 -5.77
N GLU A 159 -5.38 -31.55 -6.49
CA GLU A 159 -4.76 -32.86 -6.21
C GLU A 159 -3.99 -32.87 -4.87
N ARG A 160 -3.45 -31.73 -4.42
CA ARG A 160 -2.74 -31.63 -3.13
C ARG A 160 -3.63 -31.69 -1.91
N GLU A 161 -4.93 -31.44 -2.04
CA GLU A 161 -5.88 -31.52 -0.91
C GLU A 161 -6.40 -32.95 -0.69
N GLN A 162 -6.19 -33.88 -1.64
CA GLN A 162 -6.62 -35.27 -1.51
C GLN A 162 -5.55 -36.21 -0.91
N GLU A 163 -4.27 -35.82 -0.91
CA GLU A 163 -3.17 -36.65 -0.33
C GLU A 163 -3.00 -36.48 1.19
N THR A 164 -3.76 -35.60 1.84
CA THR A 164 -3.67 -35.35 3.30
C THR A 164 -4.80 -35.96 4.12
N HIS A 165 -5.55 -36.92 3.57
CA HIS A 165 -6.60 -37.65 4.29
C HIS A 165 -6.32 -39.14 4.43
#